data_AF-A0A958PLB3-F1
#
_entry.id   AF-A0A958PLB3-F1
#
_cell.length_a   1.000
_cell.length_b   1.000
_cell.length_c   1.000
_cell.angle_alpha   90.00
_cell.angle_beta   90.00
_cell.angle_gamma   90.00
#
_symmetry.space_group_name_H-M   'P 1'
#
loop_
_entity.id
_entity.type
_entity.pdbx_description
1 polymer ?
#
loop_
_entity_poly.entity_id
_entity_poly.type
_entity_poly.pdbx_seq_one_letter_code
_entity_poly.pdbx_strand_id
1 'polypeptide(L)'
;DDAGKLIAALRRRYPQIEGPKREDICYATQNRQEAVRLLSDSADLVLVIGSQNSSNSQRLAEIARDRGKRAYLIDGVDEIQPEWLQNTAHVLISAGASAPEKVVQECVDFLSQNYDGFVTNKVIREENVHFSIPKELRPEVSL
;
A
#
# COMPACT_ATOMS: atom_id res chain seq x y z
N ASP A 1 3.89 -7.46 14.12
CA ASP A 1 3.26 -6.16 13.78
C ASP A 1 2.59 -5.59 15.05
N ASP A 2 1.98 -4.40 14.96
CA ASP A 2 1.39 -3.73 16.14
C ASP A 2 0.13 -4.42 16.65
N ALA A 3 -0.68 -4.98 15.76
CA ALA A 3 -1.82 -5.81 16.15
C ALA A 3 -1.36 -7.03 16.96
N GLY A 4 -0.31 -7.73 16.52
CA GLY A 4 0.28 -8.86 17.25
C GLY A 4 0.82 -8.47 18.62
N LYS A 5 1.46 -7.28 18.76
CA LYS A 5 1.90 -6.76 20.07
C LYS A 5 0.72 -6.55 21.01
N LEU A 6 -0.38 -5.98 20.51
CA LEU A 6 -1.58 -5.74 21.30
C LEU A 6 -2.28 -7.06 21.68
N ILE A 7 -2.40 -8.00 20.75
CA ILE A 7 -2.95 -9.35 21.01
C ILE A 7 -2.13 -10.08 22.08
N ALA A 8 -0.80 -9.99 22.02
CA ALA A 8 0.07 -10.58 23.03
C ALA A 8 -0.14 -9.95 24.42
N ALA A 9 -0.28 -8.62 24.49
CA ALA A 9 -0.59 -7.92 25.73
C ALA A 9 -1.97 -8.31 26.28
N LEU A 10 -2.99 -8.44 25.42
CA LEU A 10 -4.33 -8.88 25.79
C LEU A 10 -4.33 -10.30 26.35
N ARG A 11 -3.67 -11.25 25.68
CA ARG A 11 -3.54 -12.64 26.17
C ARG A 11 -2.82 -12.73 27.51
N ARG A 12 -1.83 -11.88 27.75
CA ARG A 12 -1.14 -11.81 29.05
C ARG A 12 -2.06 -11.28 30.15
N ARG A 13 -2.90 -10.28 29.85
CA ARG A 13 -3.82 -9.65 30.82
C ARG A 13 -5.08 -10.47 31.08
N TYR A 14 -5.55 -11.20 30.07
CA TYR A 14 -6.78 -12.00 30.07
C TYR A 14 -6.48 -13.40 29.50
N PRO A 15 -5.98 -14.35 30.31
CA PRO A 15 -5.54 -15.66 29.81
C PRO A 15 -6.65 -16.52 29.19
N GLN A 16 -7.92 -16.25 29.52
CA GLN A 16 -9.08 -16.97 28.97
C GLN A 16 -9.71 -16.27 27.75
N ILE A 17 -9.07 -15.22 27.20
CA ILE A 17 -9.59 -14.52 26.02
C ILE A 17 -9.56 -15.44 24.80
N GLU A 18 -10.72 -15.70 24.20
CA GLU A 18 -10.83 -16.41 22.92
C GLU A 18 -10.65 -15.42 21.77
N GLY A 19 -9.77 -15.76 20.84
CA GLY A 19 -9.57 -14.99 19.61
C GLY A 19 -10.24 -15.67 18.41
N PRO A 20 -10.42 -14.95 17.30
CA PRO A 20 -10.91 -15.54 16.07
C PRO A 20 -9.93 -16.62 15.56
N LYS A 21 -10.47 -17.63 14.84
CA LYS A 21 -9.66 -18.72 14.28
C LYS A 21 -8.66 -18.26 13.19
N ARG A 22 -8.89 -17.07 12.62
CA ARG A 22 -8.03 -16.39 11.64
C ARG A 22 -7.97 -14.92 12.02
N GLU A 23 -6.87 -14.25 11.67
CA GLU A 23 -6.75 -12.81 11.83
C GLU A 23 -7.81 -12.08 10.97
N ASP A 24 -8.40 -11.01 11.50
CA ASP A 24 -9.42 -10.23 10.80
C ASP A 24 -8.83 -9.20 9.81
N ILE A 25 -7.49 -9.09 9.75
CA ILE A 25 -6.81 -8.28 8.74
C ILE A 25 -6.93 -8.99 7.40
N CYS A 26 -7.53 -8.33 6.41
CA CYS A 26 -7.74 -8.94 5.10
C CYS A 26 -6.42 -9.22 4.37
N TYR A 27 -6.44 -10.21 3.46
CA TYR A 27 -5.27 -10.61 2.67
C TYR A 27 -4.66 -9.44 1.90
N ALA A 28 -5.50 -8.57 1.32
CA ALA A 28 -5.09 -7.43 0.50
C ALA A 28 -4.24 -6.42 1.29
N THR A 29 -4.58 -6.22 2.57
CA THR A 29 -3.81 -5.37 3.48
C THR A 29 -2.49 -6.03 3.84
N GLN A 30 -2.48 -7.30 4.21
CA GLN A 30 -1.25 -8.02 4.58
C GLN A 30 -0.25 -8.07 3.42
N ASN A 31 -0.72 -8.42 2.22
CA ASN A 31 0.12 -8.52 1.03
C ASN A 31 0.78 -7.18 0.67
N ARG A 32 0.02 -6.07 0.71
CA ARG A 32 0.57 -4.73 0.42
C ARG A 32 1.57 -4.30 1.49
N GLN A 33 1.27 -4.56 2.77
CA GLN A 33 2.21 -4.27 3.86
C GLN A 33 3.51 -5.06 3.74
N GLU A 34 3.44 -6.33 3.36
CA GLU A 34 4.60 -7.17 3.08
C GLU A 34 5.40 -6.64 1.88
N ALA A 35 4.72 -6.27 0.79
CA ALA A 35 5.37 -5.72 -0.39
C ALA A 35 6.13 -4.43 -0.08
N VAL A 36 5.50 -3.47 0.59
CA VAL A 36 6.18 -2.24 1.02
C VAL A 36 7.33 -2.57 1.97
N ARG A 37 7.14 -3.49 2.92
CA ARG A 37 8.18 -3.87 3.87
C ARG A 37 9.43 -4.44 3.19
N LEU A 38 9.28 -5.26 2.15
CA LEU A 38 10.40 -5.89 1.45
C LEU A 38 11.06 -4.94 0.44
N LEU A 39 10.25 -4.21 -0.32
CA LEU A 39 10.75 -3.35 -1.40
C LEU A 39 11.35 -2.03 -0.89
N SER A 40 10.95 -1.55 0.29
CA SER A 40 11.47 -0.29 0.84
C SER A 40 12.98 -0.34 1.09
N ASP A 41 13.56 -1.52 1.34
CA ASP A 41 15.00 -1.63 1.65
C ASP A 41 15.89 -1.12 0.52
N SER A 42 15.48 -1.36 -0.73
CA SER A 42 16.15 -0.91 -1.95
C SER A 42 15.74 0.48 -2.44
N ALA A 43 14.90 1.21 -1.69
CA ALA A 43 14.42 2.53 -2.08
C ALA A 43 15.05 3.64 -1.23
N ASP A 44 15.26 4.82 -1.83
CA ASP A 44 15.68 6.04 -1.13
C ASP A 44 14.46 6.91 -0.74
N LEU A 45 13.36 6.73 -1.47
CA LEU A 45 12.08 7.41 -1.30
C LEU A 45 10.93 6.42 -1.53
N VAL A 46 9.90 6.48 -0.70
CA VAL A 46 8.66 5.73 -0.89
C VAL A 46 7.48 6.69 -1.07
N LEU A 47 6.77 6.58 -2.18
CA LEU A 47 5.53 7.30 -2.43
C LEU A 47 4.37 6.31 -2.33
N VAL A 48 3.46 6.56 -1.40
CA VAL A 48 2.23 5.79 -1.25
C VAL A 48 1.08 6.62 -1.80
N ILE A 49 0.42 6.13 -2.85
CA ILE A 49 -0.74 6.80 -3.43
C ILE A 49 -1.99 6.38 -2.66
N GLY A 50 -2.74 7.37 -2.20
CA GLY A 50 -4.04 7.19 -1.57
C GLY A 50 -4.37 8.32 -0.62
N SER A 51 -5.62 8.32 -0.16
CA SER A 51 -6.15 9.42 0.63
C SER A 51 -5.63 9.46 2.06
N GLN A 52 -5.50 10.67 2.59
CA GLN A 52 -5.10 10.91 3.98
C GLN A 52 -6.08 10.34 5.01
N ASN A 53 -7.32 10.01 4.63
CA ASN A 53 -8.30 9.36 5.51
C ASN A 53 -8.29 7.82 5.41
N SER A 54 -7.46 7.24 4.55
CA SER A 54 -7.34 5.79 4.38
C SER A 54 -6.32 5.21 5.37
N SER A 55 -6.83 4.50 6.39
CA SER A 55 -5.98 3.81 7.38
C SER A 55 -5.02 2.80 6.73
N ASN A 56 -5.46 2.08 5.69
CA ASN A 56 -4.58 1.16 4.98
C ASN A 56 -3.43 1.91 4.27
N SER A 57 -3.72 3.03 3.61
CA SER A 57 -2.70 3.81 2.90
C SER A 57 -1.71 4.46 3.88
N GLN A 58 -2.21 5.04 4.98
CA GLN A 58 -1.37 5.56 6.07
C GLN A 58 -0.43 4.49 6.59
N ARG A 59 -0.96 3.27 6.83
CA ARG A 59 -0.17 2.16 7.35
C ARG A 59 0.97 1.74 6.42
N LEU A 60 0.79 1.80 5.10
CA LEU A 60 1.86 1.54 4.15
C LEU A 60 2.98 2.58 4.27
N ALA A 61 2.62 3.87 4.37
CA ALA A 61 3.60 4.94 4.53
C ALA A 61 4.34 4.83 5.88
N GLU A 62 3.63 4.52 6.96
CA GLU A 62 4.23 4.23 8.28
C GLU A 62 5.25 3.11 8.21
N ILE A 63 4.91 1.98 7.56
CA ILE A 63 5.84 0.85 7.43
C ILE A 63 7.14 1.26 6.74
N ALA A 64 7.07 2.10 5.70
CA ALA A 64 8.28 2.60 5.05
C ALA A 64 9.09 3.52 5.98
N ARG A 65 8.43 4.40 6.75
CA ARG A 65 9.10 5.28 7.74
C ARG A 65 9.75 4.49 8.87
N ASP A 66 9.09 3.45 9.37
CA ASP A 66 9.62 2.55 10.40
C ASP A 66 10.90 1.82 9.94
N ARG A 67 11.11 1.71 8.62
CA ARG A 67 12.35 1.20 8.01
C ARG A 67 13.40 2.28 7.76
N GLY A 68 13.19 3.49 8.29
CA GLY A 68 14.10 4.63 8.14
C GLY A 68 14.08 5.26 6.74
N LYS A 69 13.05 4.99 5.93
CA LYS A 69 12.93 5.58 4.59
C LYS A 69 12.13 6.88 4.64
N ARG A 70 12.49 7.82 3.77
CA ARG A 70 11.62 8.97 3.49
C ARG A 70 10.37 8.45 2.80
N ALA A 71 9.20 8.68 3.39
CA ALA A 71 7.95 8.19 2.82
C ALA A 71 6.82 9.20 2.95
N TYR A 72 6.09 9.39 1.85
CA TYR A 72 4.97 10.32 1.75
C TYR A 72 3.71 9.60 1.30
N LEU A 73 2.59 9.99 1.90
CA LEU A 73 1.26 9.60 1.48
C LEU A 73 0.71 10.75 0.66
N ILE A 74 0.42 10.51 -0.61
CA ILE A 74 -0.03 11.53 -1.57
C ILE A 74 -1.34 11.12 -2.23
N ASP A 75 -2.22 12.09 -2.46
CA ASP A 75 -3.48 11.87 -3.17
C ASP A 75 -3.28 11.78 -4.69
N GLY A 76 -2.20 12.36 -5.22
CA GLY A 76 -1.88 12.31 -6.64
C GLY A 76 -0.58 13.02 -7.02
N VAL A 77 -0.35 13.12 -8.33
CA VAL A 77 0.91 13.62 -8.92
C VAL A 77 1.23 15.06 -8.51
N ASP A 78 0.22 15.92 -8.34
CA ASP A 78 0.39 17.34 -8.02
C ASP A 78 0.99 17.58 -6.62
N GLU A 79 0.97 16.58 -5.74
CA GLU A 79 1.58 16.65 -4.42
C GLU A 79 3.05 16.22 -4.41
N ILE A 80 3.58 15.71 -5.51
CA ILE A 80 4.99 15.32 -5.60
C ILE A 80 5.85 16.58 -5.62
N GLN A 81 6.63 16.76 -4.56
CA GLN A 81 7.53 17.90 -4.44
C GLN A 81 8.94 17.58 -4.98
N PRO A 82 9.52 18.41 -5.87
CA PRO A 82 10.84 18.18 -6.45
C PRO A 82 11.96 17.98 -5.42
N GLU A 83 11.89 18.65 -4.28
CA GLU A 83 12.83 18.51 -3.17
C GLU A 83 12.89 17.07 -2.60
N TRP A 84 11.80 16.30 -2.70
CA TRP A 84 11.80 14.91 -2.26
C TRP A 84 12.60 14.01 -3.21
N LEU A 85 12.76 14.41 -4.46
CA LEU A 85 13.45 13.65 -5.50
C LEU A 85 14.94 14.00 -5.58
N GLN A 86 15.39 15.04 -4.87
CA GLN A 86 16.82 15.36 -4.78
C GLN A 86 17.59 14.20 -4.14
N ASN A 87 18.76 13.87 -4.72
CA ASN A 87 19.64 12.79 -4.26
C ASN A 87 18.93 11.42 -4.12
N THR A 88 17.94 11.15 -4.97
CA THR A 88 17.14 9.91 -4.96
C THR A 88 17.43 9.13 -6.24
N ALA A 89 17.97 7.92 -6.12
CA ALA A 89 18.20 7.02 -7.25
C ALA A 89 17.03 6.03 -7.44
N HIS A 90 16.41 5.63 -6.33
CA HIS A 90 15.32 4.65 -6.34
C HIS A 90 14.08 5.18 -5.61
N VAL A 91 13.00 5.36 -6.38
CA VAL A 91 11.67 5.66 -5.86
C VAL A 91 10.82 4.39 -5.87
N LEU A 92 10.32 3.98 -4.71
CA LEU A 92 9.29 2.95 -4.61
C LEU A 92 7.92 3.61 -4.67
N ILE A 93 7.12 3.23 -5.66
CA ILE A 93 5.70 3.57 -5.74
C ILE A 93 4.88 2.38 -5.24
N SER A 94 3.94 2.64 -4.33
CA SER A 94 2.92 1.69 -3.91
C SER A 94 1.59 2.43 -3.75
N ALA A 95 0.48 1.71 -3.65
CA ALA A 95 -0.83 2.32 -3.52
C ALA A 95 -1.70 1.63 -2.47
N GLY A 96 -2.56 2.40 -1.82
CA GLY A 96 -3.61 1.87 -0.97
C GLY A 96 -4.63 1.05 -1.75
N ALA A 97 -5.39 0.19 -1.07
CA ALA A 97 -6.40 -0.65 -1.72
C ALA A 97 -7.53 0.15 -2.41
N SER A 98 -7.76 1.40 -2.01
CA SER A 98 -8.77 2.30 -2.57
C SER A 98 -8.24 3.28 -3.61
N ALA A 99 -6.93 3.27 -3.89
CA ALA A 99 -6.33 4.20 -4.84
C ALA A 99 -6.64 3.74 -6.29
N PRO A 100 -7.15 4.61 -7.16
CA PRO A 100 -7.38 4.26 -8.56
C PRO A 100 -6.06 4.03 -9.30
N GLU A 101 -5.99 2.95 -10.09
CA GLU A 101 -4.82 2.60 -10.89
C GLU A 101 -4.34 3.76 -11.79
N LYS A 102 -5.29 4.53 -12.34
CA LYS A 102 -4.99 5.69 -13.18
C LYS A 102 -4.09 6.71 -12.47
N VAL A 103 -4.34 6.97 -11.19
CA VAL A 103 -3.58 7.95 -10.40
C VAL A 103 -2.16 7.42 -10.12
N VAL A 104 -2.05 6.11 -9.89
CA VAL A 104 -0.73 5.45 -9.74
C VAL A 104 0.07 5.61 -11.03
N GLN A 105 -0.56 5.34 -12.18
CA GLN A 105 0.11 5.44 -13.47
C GLN A 105 0.49 6.90 -13.81
N GLU A 106 -0.35 7.89 -13.49
CA GLU A 106 -0.03 9.31 -13.65
C GLU A 106 1.24 9.70 -12.85
N CYS A 107 1.41 9.19 -11.63
CA CYS A 107 2.62 9.42 -10.83
C CYS A 107 3.85 8.73 -11.45
N VAL A 108 3.70 7.49 -11.94
CA VAL A 108 4.77 6.75 -12.61
C VAL A 108 5.23 7.47 -13.89
N ASP A 109 4.26 7.93 -14.69
CA ASP A 109 4.52 8.63 -15.94
C ASP A 109 5.22 9.97 -15.68
N PHE A 110 4.77 10.73 -14.68
CA PHE A 110 5.42 11.96 -14.26
C PHE A 110 6.90 11.75 -13.90
N LEU A 111 7.21 10.75 -13.08
CA LEU A 111 8.60 10.47 -12.72
C LEU A 111 9.43 10.04 -13.94
N SER A 112 8.87 9.18 -14.79
CA SER A 112 9.56 8.66 -15.98
C SER A 112 9.88 9.76 -16.99
N GLN A 113 8.94 10.69 -17.21
CA GLN A 113 9.08 11.77 -18.18
C GLN A 113 10.04 12.88 -17.72
N ASN A 114 10.14 13.12 -16.40
CA ASN A 114 10.89 14.26 -15.87
C ASN A 114 12.29 13.90 -15.34
N TYR A 115 12.58 12.62 -15.07
CA TYR A 115 13.81 12.21 -14.37
C TYR A 115 14.62 11.10 -15.07
N ASP A 116 14.36 10.83 -16.34
CA ASP A 116 15.11 9.86 -17.19
C ASP A 116 15.34 8.49 -16.52
N GLY A 117 14.27 7.98 -15.89
CA GLY A 117 14.27 6.72 -15.15
C GLY A 117 13.55 5.60 -15.90
N PHE A 118 13.84 4.35 -15.53
CA PHE A 118 13.11 3.18 -16.01
C PHE A 118 12.19 2.62 -14.92
N VAL A 119 11.01 2.15 -15.32
CA VAL A 119 10.02 1.56 -14.42
C VAL A 119 10.21 0.05 -14.37
N THR A 120 10.23 -0.52 -13.17
CA THR A 120 10.26 -1.99 -12.98
C THR A 120 9.14 -2.41 -12.03
N ASN A 121 8.24 -3.26 -12.51
CA ASN A 121 7.19 -3.86 -11.69
C ASN A 121 7.76 -4.99 -10.82
N LYS A 122 7.43 -4.98 -9.53
CA LYS A 122 7.82 -6.02 -8.57
C LYS A 122 6.57 -6.63 -7.94
N VAL A 123 6.37 -7.92 -8.16
CA VAL A 123 5.27 -8.70 -7.58
C VAL A 123 5.83 -9.57 -6.46
N ILE A 124 5.36 -9.33 -5.23
CA ILE A 124 5.76 -10.12 -4.06
C ILE A 124 4.81 -11.30 -3.83
N ARG A 125 3.52 -11.10 -4.07
CA ARG A 125 2.49 -12.15 -4.05
C ARG A 125 1.47 -11.93 -5.15
N GLU A 126 0.99 -13.02 -5.72
CA GLU A 126 -0.12 -13.00 -6.67
C GLU A 126 -1.47 -13.01 -5.92
N GLU A 127 -2.39 -12.15 -6.34
CA GLU A 127 -3.75 -12.08 -5.80
C GLU A 127 -4.75 -12.58 -6.85
N ASN A 128 -5.37 -13.74 -6.61
CA ASN A 128 -6.31 -14.38 -7.53
C ASN A 128 -7.77 -14.35 -7.04
N VAL A 129 -8.07 -13.47 -6.09
CA VAL A 129 -9.41 -13.37 -5.47
C VAL A 129 -10.28 -12.43 -6.30
N HIS A 130 -11.47 -12.90 -6.67
CA HIS A 130 -12.47 -12.10 -7.38
C HIS A 130 -13.81 -12.14 -6.66
N PHE A 131 -14.42 -10.98 -6.47
CA PHE A 131 -15.75 -10.83 -5.89
C PHE A 131 -16.74 -10.48 -6.99
N SER A 132 -17.62 -11.43 -7.32
CA SER A 132 -18.64 -11.19 -8.34
C SER A 132 -19.69 -10.20 -7.85
N ILE A 133 -20.17 -9.39 -8.78
CA ILE A 133 -21.31 -8.51 -8.54
C ILE A 133 -22.55 -9.36 -8.16
N PRO A 134 -23.30 -8.97 -7.10
CA PRO A 134 -24.58 -9.58 -6.77
C PRO A 134 -25.49 -9.68 -8.00
N LYS A 135 -26.29 -10.73 -8.09
CA LYS A 135 -27.08 -11.02 -9.32
C LYS A 135 -28.00 -9.86 -9.69
N GLU A 136 -28.51 -9.17 -8.68
CA GLU A 136 -29.46 -8.06 -8.73
C GLU A 136 -28.84 -6.77 -9.32
N LEU A 137 -27.50 -6.67 -9.33
CA LEU A 137 -26.76 -5.50 -9.82
C LEU A 137 -26.00 -5.80 -11.11
N ARG A 138 -26.17 -6.99 -11.70
CA ARG A 138 -25.55 -7.30 -12.98
C ARG A 138 -26.26 -6.50 -14.07
N PRO A 139 -25.53 -5.79 -14.95
CA PRO A 139 -26.15 -5.09 -16.06
C PRO A 139 -26.95 -6.09 -16.91
N GLU A 140 -28.19 -5.73 -17.28
CA GLU A 140 -28.93 -6.51 -18.27
C GLU A 140 -28.12 -6.55 -19.56
N VAL A 141 -27.77 -7.75 -19.99
CA VAL A 141 -27.11 -7.95 -21.29
C VAL A 141 -28.13 -7.57 -22.35
N SER A 142 -28.04 -6.34 -22.86
CA SER A 142 -28.78 -5.92 -24.05
C SER A 142 -28.12 -6.64 -25.24
N LEU A 143 -28.87 -7.55 -25.87
CA LEU A 143 -28.49 -8.24 -27.11
C LEU A 143 -28.51 -7.28 -28.30
#